data_AF-A0A0V0R3B5-F1
#
_entry.id   AF-A0A0V0R3B5-F1
#
_cell.length_a   1.000
_cell.length_b   1.000
_cell.length_c   1.000
_cell.angle_alpha   90.00
_cell.angle_beta   90.00
_cell.angle_gamma   90.00
#
_symmetry.space_group_name_H-M   'P 1'
#
loop_
_entity.id
_entity.type
_entity.pdbx_description
1 polymer ?
#
loop_
_entity_poly.entity_id
_entity_poly.type
_entity_poly.pdbx_seq_one_letter_code
_entity_poly.pdbx_strand_id
1 'polypeptide(L)'
;MKRLESLNKQLNTKITQPTNQQQQKIDIQTLEFKNAVPSHYKEHEKKMKQIAQQSIQQSYLNEINQWKYVGVKNNITSHVKSQPNSSHLMFRGEGYLNDSIEELEKMVFNLHEKRQYIESLKEYTTLEVLNPTMYIAYIRLKSPIVVADRDLVVITGVIKNKDGVIVVVSYSVDYLRKRPIKKVVRGDLRFQTWILQKESEKKTKITLVGCFDPKGSIPQILKNQLSQNQGYNIEYLQQYLNMTQKK
;
A
#
# COMPACT_ATOMS: atom_id res chain seq x y z
N MET A 1 -6.29 -44.15 7.61
CA MET A 1 -5.57 -42.86 7.69
C MET A 1 -5.09 -42.35 6.33
N LYS A 2 -4.44 -43.15 5.47
CA LYS A 2 -3.95 -42.72 4.14
C LYS A 2 -5.00 -42.11 3.17
N ARG A 3 -6.28 -42.49 3.29
CA ARG A 3 -7.39 -41.99 2.43
C ARG A 3 -7.89 -40.59 2.82
N LEU A 4 -7.73 -40.19 4.09
CA LEU A 4 -8.06 -38.84 4.58
C LEU A 4 -6.94 -37.85 4.24
N GLU A 5 -5.69 -38.30 4.27
CA GLU A 5 -4.53 -37.50 3.82
C GLU A 5 -4.55 -37.25 2.32
N SER A 6 -4.96 -38.25 1.51
CA SER A 6 -5.13 -38.06 0.06
C SER A 6 -6.29 -37.12 -0.27
N LEU A 7 -7.38 -37.15 0.52
CA LEU A 7 -8.52 -36.24 0.35
C LEU A 7 -8.15 -34.80 0.74
N ASN A 8 -7.42 -34.60 1.85
CA ASN A 8 -6.94 -33.28 2.27
C ASN A 8 -5.89 -32.71 1.30
N LYS A 9 -5.04 -33.56 0.72
CA LYS A 9 -4.10 -33.13 -0.32
C LYS A 9 -4.83 -32.75 -1.61
N GLN A 10 -5.90 -33.47 -1.98
CA GLN A 10 -6.76 -33.15 -3.14
C GLN A 10 -7.63 -31.90 -2.92
N LEU A 11 -8.12 -31.68 -1.69
CA LEU A 11 -8.86 -30.46 -1.31
C LEU A 11 -7.95 -29.23 -1.28
N ASN A 12 -6.71 -29.36 -0.79
CA ASN A 12 -5.73 -28.27 -0.81
C ASN A 12 -5.18 -27.96 -2.22
N THR A 13 -5.16 -28.93 -3.14
CA THR A 13 -4.85 -28.65 -4.56
C THR A 13 -6.03 -28.08 -5.36
N LYS A 14 -7.25 -28.11 -4.80
CA LYS A 14 -8.46 -27.54 -5.41
C LYS A 14 -8.86 -26.17 -4.87
N ILE A 15 -8.09 -25.60 -3.94
CA ILE A 15 -8.10 -24.15 -3.70
C ILE A 15 -7.36 -23.54 -4.88
N THR A 16 -8.14 -23.37 -5.94
CA THR A 16 -7.83 -22.65 -7.17
C THR A 16 -6.93 -21.46 -6.89
N GLN A 17 -5.75 -21.46 -7.53
CA GLN A 17 -5.13 -20.20 -7.94
C GLN A 17 -6.24 -19.35 -8.56
N PRO A 18 -6.40 -18.07 -8.18
CA PRO A 18 -7.40 -17.22 -8.81
C PRO A 18 -7.18 -17.29 -10.32
N THR A 19 -8.21 -17.76 -11.00
CA THR A 19 -8.30 -17.88 -12.45
C THR A 19 -7.75 -16.60 -13.08
N ASN A 20 -6.93 -16.73 -14.12
CA ASN A 20 -6.45 -15.65 -14.97
C ASN A 20 -7.64 -14.82 -15.49
N GLN A 21 -8.16 -13.91 -14.68
CA GLN A 21 -8.93 -12.77 -15.15
C GLN A 21 -7.90 -11.92 -15.88
N GLN A 22 -8.09 -11.74 -17.18
CA GLN A 22 -7.29 -10.82 -17.98
C GLN A 22 -7.35 -9.44 -17.30
N GLN A 23 -6.37 -9.12 -16.47
CA GLN A 23 -6.23 -7.78 -15.91
C GLN A 23 -6.06 -6.85 -17.10
N GLN A 24 -7.02 -5.95 -17.28
CA GLN A 24 -6.87 -4.89 -18.28
C GLN A 24 -5.55 -4.18 -18.01
N LYS A 25 -4.67 -4.21 -19.01
CA LYS A 25 -3.33 -3.64 -18.88
C LYS A 25 -3.48 -2.12 -18.75
N ILE A 26 -2.94 -1.56 -17.68
CA ILE A 26 -3.01 -0.13 -17.41
C ILE A 26 -2.03 0.59 -18.34
N ASP A 27 -2.49 1.61 -19.06
CA ASP A 27 -1.62 2.44 -19.90
C ASP A 27 -0.79 3.40 -19.03
N ILE A 28 0.38 2.92 -18.61
CA ILE A 28 1.30 3.62 -17.71
C ILE A 28 1.90 4.91 -18.28
N GLN A 29 1.82 5.13 -19.60
CA GLN A 29 2.36 6.34 -20.23
C GLN A 29 1.43 7.54 -20.09
N THR A 30 0.18 7.31 -19.73
CA THR A 30 -0.86 8.34 -19.60
C THR A 30 -1.02 8.84 -18.16
N LEU A 31 -0.13 8.41 -17.26
CA LEU A 31 -0.15 8.75 -15.85
C LEU A 31 0.29 10.20 -15.64
N GLU A 32 -0.66 11.04 -15.25
CA GLU A 32 -0.46 12.48 -15.12
C GLU A 32 -0.97 13.03 -13.79
N PHE A 33 -0.29 14.06 -13.29
CA PHE A 33 -0.77 14.85 -12.17
C PHE A 33 -1.76 15.89 -12.69
N LYS A 34 -2.89 16.05 -11.98
CA LYS A 34 -3.89 17.05 -12.36
C LYS A 34 -3.45 18.48 -12.06
N ASN A 35 -2.65 18.67 -11.02
CA ASN A 35 -2.23 19.98 -10.54
C ASN A 35 -0.73 20.15 -10.68
N ALA A 36 -0.30 21.35 -11.08
CA ALA A 36 1.11 21.71 -11.10
C ALA A 36 1.71 21.62 -9.69
N VAL A 37 2.94 21.14 -9.62
CA VAL A 37 3.73 21.08 -8.39
C VAL A 37 4.64 22.31 -8.34
N PRO A 38 4.85 22.95 -7.17
CA PRO A 38 5.82 24.03 -7.03
C PRO A 38 7.20 23.60 -7.57
N SER A 39 7.93 24.52 -8.19
CA SER A 39 9.18 24.22 -8.92
C SER A 39 10.20 23.41 -8.11
N HIS A 40 10.35 23.73 -6.82
CA HIS A 40 11.27 23.07 -5.90
C HIS A 40 10.85 21.63 -5.53
N TYR A 41 9.64 21.19 -5.88
CA TYR A 41 9.16 19.83 -5.69
C TYR A 41 8.98 19.03 -7.00
N LYS A 42 9.38 19.59 -8.16
CA LYS A 42 9.26 18.89 -9.46
C LYS A 42 9.98 17.54 -9.52
N GLU A 43 11.12 17.41 -8.84
CA GLU A 43 11.82 16.12 -8.76
C GLU A 43 10.97 15.05 -8.05
N HIS A 44 10.15 15.45 -7.07
CA HIS A 44 9.23 14.52 -6.43
C HIS A 44 8.11 14.08 -7.37
N GLU A 45 7.61 14.97 -8.22
CA GLU A 45 6.63 14.65 -9.26
C GLU A 45 7.18 13.57 -10.21
N LYS A 46 8.38 13.79 -10.75
CA LYS A 46 9.08 12.84 -11.63
C LYS A 46 9.30 11.48 -10.95
N LYS A 47 9.80 11.50 -9.70
CA LYS A 47 10.04 10.29 -8.91
C LYS A 47 8.73 9.54 -8.63
N MET A 48 7.64 10.24 -8.31
CA MET A 48 6.33 9.62 -8.10
C MET A 48 5.78 8.97 -9.37
N LYS A 49 5.90 9.61 -10.54
CA LYS A 49 5.52 8.99 -11.81
C LYS A 49 6.30 7.70 -12.04
N GLN A 50 7.61 7.72 -11.84
CA GLN A 50 8.45 6.52 -11.96
C GLN A 50 8.02 5.41 -11.00
N ILE A 51 7.78 5.74 -9.71
CA ILE A 51 7.28 4.79 -8.72
C ILE A 51 5.92 4.23 -9.14
N ALA A 52 4.98 5.07 -9.60
CA ALA A 52 3.66 4.63 -10.04
C ALA A 52 3.75 3.62 -11.20
N GLN A 53 4.55 3.94 -12.22
CA GLN A 53 4.78 3.06 -13.37
C GLN A 53 5.39 1.72 -12.94
N GLN A 54 6.42 1.75 -12.09
CA GLN A 54 7.06 0.55 -11.57
C GLN A 54 6.11 -0.26 -10.68
N SER A 55 5.36 0.38 -9.79
CA SER A 55 4.38 -0.27 -8.91
C SER A 55 3.27 -0.95 -9.71
N ILE A 56 2.76 -0.32 -10.78
CA ILE A 56 1.80 -0.95 -11.68
C ILE A 56 2.40 -2.18 -12.34
N GLN A 57 3.61 -2.08 -12.91
CA GLN A 57 4.28 -3.22 -13.51
C GLN A 57 4.52 -4.35 -12.49
N GLN A 58 4.94 -3.99 -11.27
CA GLN A 58 5.14 -4.94 -10.17
C GLN A 58 3.82 -5.49 -9.62
N SER A 59 2.68 -4.84 -9.85
CA SER A 59 1.39 -5.31 -9.31
C SER A 59 0.86 -6.58 -9.98
N TYR A 60 1.36 -6.92 -11.16
CA TYR A 60 0.94 -8.12 -11.89
C TYR A 60 1.50 -9.40 -11.26
N LEU A 61 0.63 -10.41 -11.11
CA LEU A 61 1.03 -11.77 -10.71
C LEU A 61 1.46 -12.53 -11.96
N ASN A 62 2.76 -12.56 -12.24
CA ASN A 62 3.33 -13.27 -13.38
C ASN A 62 4.72 -13.81 -13.02
N GLU A 63 5.26 -14.66 -13.90
CA GLU A 63 6.55 -15.33 -13.70
C GLU A 63 7.73 -14.35 -13.60
N ILE A 64 7.62 -13.18 -14.21
CA ILE A 64 8.65 -12.13 -14.17
C ILE A 64 8.70 -11.49 -12.78
N ASN A 65 7.53 -11.23 -12.18
CA ASN A 65 7.46 -10.55 -10.89
C ASN A 65 7.71 -11.49 -9.70
N GLN A 66 7.51 -12.80 -9.82
CA GLN A 66 7.89 -13.81 -8.81
C GLN A 66 7.33 -13.54 -7.40
N TRP A 67 6.08 -13.09 -7.31
CA TRP A 67 5.39 -12.94 -6.04
C TRP A 67 5.15 -14.30 -5.37
N LYS A 68 5.47 -14.38 -4.07
CA LYS A 68 5.16 -15.55 -3.24
C LYS A 68 3.87 -15.30 -2.49
N TYR A 69 2.90 -16.19 -2.66
CA TYR A 69 1.63 -16.15 -1.93
C TYR A 69 1.87 -16.25 -0.42
N VAL A 70 1.18 -15.41 0.35
CA VAL A 70 1.19 -15.44 1.82
C VAL A 70 -0.11 -16.03 2.35
N GLY A 71 -1.24 -15.57 1.83
CA GLY A 71 -2.55 -15.94 2.36
C GLY A 71 -3.67 -15.03 1.88
N VAL A 72 -4.88 -15.33 2.35
CA VAL A 72 -6.08 -14.51 2.17
C VAL A 72 -6.67 -14.20 3.54
N LYS A 73 -7.04 -12.95 3.78
CA LYS A 73 -7.76 -12.50 4.99
C LYS A 73 -8.83 -11.51 4.57
N ASN A 74 -10.09 -11.71 4.99
CA ASN A 74 -11.20 -10.80 4.67
C ASN A 74 -11.32 -10.47 3.18
N ASN A 75 -11.18 -11.50 2.33
CA ASN A 75 -11.17 -11.41 0.87
C ASN A 75 -10.03 -10.56 0.26
N ILE A 76 -8.99 -10.28 1.04
CA ILE A 76 -7.77 -9.63 0.59
C ILE A 76 -6.66 -10.67 0.47
N THR A 77 -6.07 -10.75 -0.72
CA THR A 77 -4.98 -11.68 -1.01
C THR A 77 -3.64 -10.97 -0.83
N SER A 78 -2.75 -11.54 -0.01
CA SER A 78 -1.41 -10.98 0.24
C SER A 78 -0.32 -11.84 -0.39
N HIS A 79 0.69 -11.16 -0.94
CA HIS A 79 1.90 -11.75 -1.48
C HIS A 79 3.12 -10.95 -1.00
N VAL A 80 4.28 -11.60 -0.99
CA VAL A 80 5.56 -10.95 -0.72
C VAL A 80 6.60 -11.31 -1.77
N LYS A 81 7.59 -10.44 -1.93
CA LYS A 81 8.70 -10.62 -2.86
C LYS A 81 10.00 -10.15 -2.23
N SER A 82 11.06 -10.93 -2.39
CA SER A 82 12.43 -10.50 -2.04
C SER A 82 12.99 -9.62 -3.16
N GLN A 83 13.78 -8.62 -2.79
CA GLN A 83 14.46 -7.76 -3.76
C GLN A 83 15.96 -8.07 -3.78
N PRO A 84 16.62 -7.97 -4.95
CA PRO A 84 18.07 -7.98 -5.00
C PRO A 84 18.64 -6.91 -4.06
N ASN A 85 19.69 -7.25 -3.31
CA ASN A 85 20.42 -6.33 -2.43
C ASN A 85 19.59 -5.69 -1.30
N SER A 86 18.47 -6.29 -0.89
CA SER A 86 17.67 -5.81 0.23
C SER A 86 17.29 -6.95 1.18
N SER A 87 17.43 -6.70 2.48
CA SER A 87 16.89 -7.61 3.51
C SER A 87 15.38 -7.43 3.74
N HIS A 88 14.74 -6.49 3.04
CA HIS A 88 13.33 -6.14 3.22
C HIS A 88 12.48 -6.76 2.12
N LEU A 89 11.33 -7.31 2.49
CA LEU A 89 10.37 -7.84 1.54
C LEU A 89 9.48 -6.70 1.03
N MET A 90 9.27 -6.69 -0.28
CA MET A 90 8.11 -6.02 -0.87
C MET A 90 6.85 -6.79 -0.49
N PHE A 91 5.75 -6.05 -0.35
CA PHE A 91 4.42 -6.60 -0.12
C PHE A 91 3.48 -6.19 -1.24
N ARG A 92 2.51 -7.06 -1.52
CA ARG A 92 1.40 -6.83 -2.44
C ARG A 92 0.11 -7.32 -1.79
N GLY A 93 -0.88 -6.44 -1.68
CA GLY A 93 -2.26 -6.76 -1.34
C GLY A 93 -3.17 -6.56 -2.53
N GLU A 94 -4.19 -7.39 -2.68
CA GLU A 94 -5.24 -7.20 -3.68
C GLU A 94 -6.61 -7.58 -3.11
N GLY A 95 -7.62 -6.77 -3.40
CA GLY A 95 -9.00 -7.03 -3.01
C GLY A 95 -9.99 -6.20 -3.80
N TYR A 96 -11.27 -6.38 -3.47
CA TYR A 96 -12.39 -5.64 -4.03
C TYR A 96 -13.18 -4.99 -2.91
N LEU A 97 -13.47 -3.70 -3.04
CA LEU A 97 -14.28 -2.95 -2.08
C LEU A 97 -15.55 -2.46 -2.76
N ASN A 98 -16.67 -2.50 -2.03
CA ASN A 98 -17.99 -2.12 -2.50
C ASN A 98 -18.20 -0.61 -2.33
N ASP A 99 -17.38 0.18 -3.01
CA ASP A 99 -17.54 1.63 -3.11
C ASP A 99 -17.01 2.14 -4.47
N SER A 100 -17.40 3.35 -4.81
CA SER A 100 -16.89 4.12 -5.93
C SER A 100 -15.38 4.35 -5.81
N ILE A 101 -14.72 4.53 -6.96
CA ILE A 101 -13.29 4.77 -7.00
C ILE A 101 -12.93 6.12 -6.38
N GLU A 102 -13.81 7.11 -6.48
CA GLU A 102 -13.65 8.46 -5.93
C GLU A 102 -13.69 8.47 -4.40
N GLU A 103 -14.61 7.72 -3.77
CA GLU A 103 -14.64 7.62 -2.31
C GLU A 103 -13.41 6.86 -1.78
N LEU A 104 -12.99 5.80 -2.47
CA LEU A 104 -11.76 5.11 -2.09
C LEU A 104 -10.52 5.99 -2.29
N GLU A 105 -10.44 6.79 -3.35
CA GLU A 105 -9.38 7.79 -3.55
C GLU A 105 -9.30 8.73 -2.34
N LYS A 106 -10.43 9.30 -1.91
CA LYS A 106 -10.48 10.17 -0.73
C LYS A 106 -9.97 9.45 0.50
N MET A 107 -10.44 8.22 0.77
CA MET A 107 -10.00 7.44 1.93
C MET A 107 -8.49 7.14 1.91
N VAL A 108 -7.93 6.74 0.75
CA VAL A 108 -6.50 6.41 0.65
C VAL A 108 -5.61 7.65 0.63
N PHE A 109 -6.08 8.78 0.08
CA PHE A 109 -5.30 10.00 -0.01
C PHE A 109 -5.38 10.83 1.28
N ASN A 110 -6.55 10.93 1.90
CA ASN A 110 -6.75 11.74 3.10
C ASN A 110 -6.42 10.96 4.38
N LEU A 111 -5.14 10.96 4.74
CA LEU A 111 -4.64 10.29 5.94
C LEU A 111 -5.24 10.81 7.27
N HIS A 112 -5.86 12.01 7.31
CA HIS A 112 -6.52 12.50 8.52
C HIS A 112 -7.75 11.64 8.91
N GLU A 113 -8.51 11.16 7.92
CA GLU A 113 -9.65 10.26 8.13
C GLU A 113 -9.18 8.86 8.57
N LYS A 114 -7.94 8.47 8.22
CA LYS A 114 -7.36 7.16 8.58
C LYS A 114 -7.18 6.93 10.09
N ARG A 115 -7.15 7.99 10.91
CA ARG A 115 -7.11 7.85 12.38
C ARG A 115 -8.27 7.03 12.92
N GLN A 116 -9.40 7.00 12.21
CA GLN A 116 -10.60 6.31 12.65
C GLN A 116 -10.50 4.78 12.52
N TYR A 117 -9.54 4.26 11.75
CA TYR A 117 -9.48 2.83 11.42
C TYR A 117 -8.09 2.19 11.37
N ILE A 118 -6.99 2.96 11.52
CA ILE A 118 -5.64 2.39 11.65
C ILE A 118 -5.26 2.32 13.13
N GLU A 119 -5.39 1.14 13.74
CA GLU A 119 -5.10 0.92 15.17
C GLU A 119 -3.67 1.33 15.57
N SER A 120 -2.69 1.10 14.70
CA SER A 120 -1.30 1.46 14.98
C SER A 120 -1.00 2.96 14.88
N LEU A 121 -1.91 3.79 14.36
CA LEU A 121 -1.63 5.22 14.14
C LEU A 121 -1.71 6.01 15.45
N LYS A 122 -0.57 6.49 15.97
CA LYS A 122 -0.49 7.33 17.18
C LYS A 122 -0.64 8.81 16.87
N GLU A 123 -0.02 9.27 15.81
CA GLU A 123 0.02 10.69 15.44
C GLU A 123 0.02 10.81 13.93
N TYR A 124 -0.72 11.80 13.44
CA TYR A 124 -0.72 12.18 12.04
C TYR A 124 -0.79 13.70 11.92
N THR A 125 0.14 14.31 11.21
CA THR A 125 0.16 15.75 11.00
C THR A 125 0.53 16.04 9.56
N THR A 126 -0.35 16.72 8.83
CA THR A 126 0.02 17.31 7.54
C THR A 126 1.03 18.43 7.82
N LEU A 127 2.25 18.28 7.31
CA LEU A 127 3.34 19.24 7.52
C LEU A 127 3.27 20.36 6.47
N GLU A 128 2.90 20.02 5.25
CA GLU A 128 2.83 20.96 4.13
C GLU A 128 1.86 20.44 3.07
N VAL A 129 0.96 21.30 2.58
CA VAL A 129 0.12 21.02 1.41
C VAL A 129 0.79 21.67 0.21
N LEU A 130 1.20 20.86 -0.77
CA LEU A 130 1.92 21.35 -1.96
C LEU A 130 0.94 21.78 -3.05
N ASN A 131 -0.14 21.00 -3.21
CA ASN A 131 -1.31 21.29 -4.03
C ASN A 131 -2.47 20.36 -3.62
N PRO A 132 -3.68 20.47 -4.21
CA PRO A 132 -4.83 19.62 -3.81
C PRO A 132 -4.62 18.10 -3.94
N THR A 133 -3.60 17.67 -4.69
CA THR A 133 -3.29 16.26 -4.97
C THR A 133 -1.92 15.85 -4.44
N MET A 134 -1.25 16.68 -3.64
CA MET A 134 0.08 16.38 -3.11
C MET A 134 0.35 17.09 -1.78
N TYR A 135 0.85 16.35 -0.79
CA TYR A 135 1.21 16.88 0.51
C TYR A 135 2.37 16.11 1.15
N ILE A 136 3.00 16.73 2.15
CA ILE A 136 3.96 16.12 3.05
C ILE A 136 3.29 15.93 4.41
N ALA A 137 3.42 14.74 4.99
CA ALA A 137 2.88 14.44 6.30
C ALA A 137 3.88 13.70 7.19
N TYR A 138 3.69 13.90 8.49
CA TYR A 138 4.30 13.14 9.55
C TYR A 138 3.33 12.07 10.04
N ILE A 139 3.83 10.86 10.23
CA ILE A 139 3.09 9.71 10.72
C ILE A 139 3.88 9.10 11.87
N ARG A 140 3.25 8.84 13.01
CA ARG A 140 3.81 8.03 14.10
C ARG A 140 3.01 6.76 14.29
N LEU A 141 3.69 5.63 14.24
CA LEU A 141 3.13 4.30 14.38
C LEU A 141 3.52 3.67 15.71
N LYS A 142 2.54 3.14 16.42
CA LYS A 142 2.71 2.25 17.58
C LYS A 142 3.29 0.94 17.09
N SER A 143 4.38 0.53 17.70
CA SER A 143 4.91 -0.81 17.49
C SER A 143 4.14 -1.85 18.32
N PRO A 144 3.96 -3.08 17.82
CA PRO A 144 3.67 -4.21 18.68
C PRO A 144 4.85 -4.37 19.66
N ILE A 145 4.56 -4.62 20.93
CA ILE A 145 5.45 -4.49 22.09
C ILE A 145 6.83 -5.17 21.87
N VAL A 146 7.89 -4.66 22.54
CA VAL A 146 9.33 -5.05 22.51
C VAL A 146 10.23 -4.19 21.60
N VAL A 147 9.68 -3.38 20.69
CA VAL A 147 10.48 -2.46 19.86
C VAL A 147 9.98 -1.00 19.93
N ALA A 148 10.88 -0.04 19.72
CA ALA A 148 10.55 1.39 19.73
C ALA A 148 9.44 1.74 18.72
N ASP A 149 8.67 2.80 18.95
CA ASP A 149 7.74 3.32 17.95
C ASP A 149 8.49 3.71 16.67
N ARG A 150 7.79 3.73 15.53
CA ARG A 150 8.32 4.26 14.27
C ARG A 150 7.67 5.58 13.93
N ASP A 151 8.45 6.52 13.44
CA ASP A 151 7.92 7.68 12.74
C ASP A 151 8.32 7.67 11.26
N LEU A 152 7.53 8.36 10.45
CA LEU A 152 7.74 8.56 9.03
C LEU A 152 7.48 10.03 8.72
N VAL A 153 8.28 10.58 7.81
CA VAL A 153 7.93 11.78 7.07
C VAL A 153 7.78 11.36 5.63
N VAL A 154 6.58 11.49 5.07
CA VAL A 154 6.25 10.99 3.74
C VAL A 154 5.69 12.11 2.88
N ILE A 155 6.09 12.13 1.62
CA ILE A 155 5.36 12.86 0.59
C ILE A 155 4.36 11.90 -0.05
N THR A 156 3.13 12.37 -0.25
CA THR A 156 2.05 11.59 -0.88
C THR A 156 1.45 12.38 -2.02
N GLY A 157 1.18 11.72 -3.15
CA GLY A 157 0.58 12.34 -4.33
C GLY A 157 -0.39 11.42 -5.07
N VAL A 158 -1.35 12.02 -5.77
CA VAL A 158 -2.31 11.32 -6.63
C VAL A 158 -1.99 11.54 -8.10
N ILE A 159 -1.94 10.44 -8.85
CA ILE A 159 -1.73 10.40 -10.29
C ILE A 159 -2.91 9.65 -10.91
N LYS A 160 -3.42 10.13 -12.04
CA LYS A 160 -4.51 9.47 -12.76
C LYS A 160 -4.06 9.14 -14.18
N ASN A 161 -4.56 8.03 -14.72
CA ASN A 161 -4.37 7.70 -16.13
C ASN A 161 -5.60 8.15 -16.95
N LYS A 162 -5.51 8.11 -18.29
CA LYS A 162 -6.64 8.51 -19.17
C LYS A 162 -7.89 7.62 -19.04
N ASP A 163 -7.71 6.38 -18.59
CA ASP A 163 -8.77 5.37 -18.44
C ASP A 163 -9.46 5.46 -17.06
N GLY A 164 -9.12 6.47 -16.24
CA GLY A 164 -9.71 6.67 -14.91
C GLY A 164 -9.09 5.83 -13.80
N VAL A 165 -7.98 5.12 -14.04
CA VAL A 165 -7.17 4.47 -12.99
C VAL A 165 -6.57 5.54 -12.10
N ILE A 166 -6.68 5.36 -10.79
CA ILE A 166 -6.15 6.27 -9.78
C ILE A 166 -4.99 5.60 -9.05
N VAL A 167 -3.87 6.29 -8.95
CA VAL A 167 -2.65 5.81 -8.31
C VAL A 167 -2.24 6.78 -7.23
N VAL A 168 -2.23 6.34 -5.97
CA VAL A 168 -1.76 7.14 -4.84
C VAL A 168 -0.40 6.63 -4.40
N VAL A 169 0.62 7.47 -4.54
CA VAL A 169 2.02 7.15 -4.26
C VAL A 169 2.47 7.85 -3.00
N SER A 170 3.13 7.12 -2.10
CA SER A 170 3.79 7.67 -0.92
C SER A 170 5.22 7.14 -0.80
N TYR A 171 6.17 7.97 -0.37
CA TYR A 171 7.50 7.53 0.04
C TYR A 171 8.14 8.51 1.03
N SER A 172 9.16 8.05 1.74
CA SER A 172 9.86 8.85 2.75
C SER A 172 10.71 9.97 2.16
N VAL A 173 10.64 11.14 2.77
CA VAL A 173 11.44 12.32 2.40
C VAL A 173 12.11 12.92 3.61
N ASP A 174 13.28 13.51 3.40
CA ASP A 174 13.90 14.36 4.40
C ASP A 174 13.21 15.72 4.40
N TYR A 175 12.67 16.11 5.55
CA TYR A 175 11.99 17.38 5.73
C TYR A 175 12.63 18.12 6.90
N LEU A 176 13.40 19.17 6.59
CA LEU A 176 14.25 19.87 7.56
C LEU A 176 13.48 20.38 8.79
N ARG A 177 12.21 20.74 8.63
CA ARG A 177 11.35 21.23 9.72
C ARG A 177 10.82 20.13 10.65
N LYS A 178 11.01 18.83 10.32
CA LYS A 178 10.61 17.70 11.17
C LYS A 178 11.78 16.74 11.43
N ARG A 179 12.61 17.13 12.39
CA ARG A 179 13.76 16.34 12.86
C ARG A 179 13.31 15.03 13.55
N PRO A 180 14.15 13.98 13.54
CA PRO A 180 13.91 12.77 14.33
C PRO A 180 13.70 13.09 15.82
N ILE A 181 12.80 12.37 16.47
CA ILE A 181 12.47 12.56 17.89
C ILE A 181 13.11 11.48 18.76
N LYS A 182 13.41 11.82 20.03
CA LYS A 182 14.05 10.87 20.96
C LYS A 182 13.16 9.64 21.20
N LYS A 183 13.78 8.47 21.35
CA LYS A 183 13.13 7.17 21.66
C LYS A 183 12.15 6.66 20.58
N VAL A 184 12.18 7.23 19.38
CA VAL A 184 11.42 6.78 18.21
C VAL A 184 12.39 6.54 17.07
N VAL A 185 12.19 5.48 16.30
CA VAL A 185 13.05 5.12 15.17
C VAL A 185 12.43 5.66 13.88
N ARG A 186 13.17 6.47 13.13
CA ARG A 186 12.76 6.91 11.79
C ARG A 186 12.75 5.74 10.84
N GLY A 187 11.56 5.30 10.45
CA GLY A 187 11.38 4.32 9.39
C GLY A 187 11.63 4.96 8.02
N ASP A 188 11.81 4.11 7.02
CA ASP A 188 12.01 4.49 5.63
C ASP A 188 10.99 3.74 4.75
N LEU A 189 9.96 4.47 4.35
CA LEU A 189 8.99 4.00 3.35
C LEU A 189 9.62 4.19 1.97
N ARG A 190 10.27 3.15 1.45
CA ARG A 190 10.90 3.17 0.13
C ARG A 190 9.88 3.59 -0.93
N PHE A 191 8.71 2.97 -0.88
CA PHE A 191 7.50 3.40 -1.54
C PHE A 191 6.29 2.63 -1.00
N GLN A 192 5.11 3.20 -1.22
CA GLN A 192 3.82 2.53 -1.13
C GLN A 192 2.93 3.10 -2.23
N THR A 193 2.18 2.24 -2.89
CA THR A 193 1.30 2.62 -3.98
C THR A 193 -0.04 1.92 -3.84
N TRP A 194 -1.11 2.71 -3.78
CA TRP A 194 -2.48 2.24 -3.95
C TRP A 194 -2.85 2.41 -5.42
N ILE A 195 -3.29 1.33 -6.06
CA ILE A 195 -3.75 1.31 -7.46
C ILE A 195 -5.24 0.97 -7.40
N LEU A 196 -6.07 1.92 -7.82
CA LEU A 196 -7.53 1.80 -7.82
C LEU A 196 -8.00 1.68 -9.25
N GLN A 197 -8.79 0.64 -9.53
CA GLN A 197 -9.39 0.40 -10.84
C GLN A 197 -10.89 0.21 -10.66
N LYS A 198 -11.68 1.01 -11.37
CA LYS A 198 -13.14 0.91 -11.35
C LYS A 198 -13.55 -0.42 -12.00
N GLU A 199 -14.35 -1.21 -11.28
CA GLU A 199 -15.00 -2.41 -11.85
C GLU A 199 -16.48 -2.16 -12.15
N SER A 200 -17.15 -1.36 -11.32
CA SER A 200 -18.46 -0.76 -11.59
C SER A 200 -18.60 0.54 -10.79
N GLU A 201 -19.75 1.23 -10.91
CA GLU A 201 -20.02 2.47 -10.16
C GLU A 201 -19.86 2.34 -8.63
N LYS A 202 -20.09 1.15 -8.08
CA LYS A 202 -20.03 0.87 -6.64
C LYS A 202 -19.10 -0.28 -6.28
N LYS A 203 -18.16 -0.60 -7.17
CA LYS A 203 -17.18 -1.66 -6.93
C LYS A 203 -15.85 -1.27 -7.53
N THR A 204 -14.82 -1.28 -6.70
CA THR A 204 -13.48 -0.89 -7.10
C THR A 204 -12.49 -1.99 -6.72
N LYS A 205 -11.65 -2.36 -7.68
CA LYS A 205 -10.49 -3.20 -7.46
C LYS A 205 -9.39 -2.34 -6.85
N ILE A 206 -8.79 -2.82 -5.76
CA ILE A 206 -7.71 -2.15 -5.07
C ILE A 206 -6.48 -3.07 -5.00
N THR A 207 -5.35 -2.55 -5.45
CA THR A 207 -4.05 -3.22 -5.31
C THR A 207 -3.10 -2.32 -4.55
N LEU A 208 -2.53 -2.84 -3.47
CA LEU A 208 -1.53 -2.17 -2.65
C LEU A 208 -0.17 -2.81 -2.93
N VAL A 209 0.84 -2.02 -3.31
CA VAL A 209 2.22 -2.49 -3.47
C VAL A 209 3.14 -1.60 -2.67
N GLY A 210 4.12 -2.15 -1.97
CA GLY A 210 5.07 -1.31 -1.24
C GLY A 210 6.29 -2.04 -0.71
N CYS A 211 7.22 -1.26 -0.18
CA CYS A 211 8.38 -1.72 0.56
C CYS A 211 8.66 -0.75 1.71
N PHE A 212 8.70 -1.28 2.92
CA PHE A 212 8.93 -0.51 4.13
C PHE A 212 10.12 -1.08 4.90
N ASP A 213 11.10 -0.23 5.19
CA ASP A 213 12.19 -0.53 6.10
C ASP A 213 11.91 0.13 7.46
N PRO A 214 11.53 -0.63 8.49
CA PRO A 214 11.22 -0.08 9.80
C PRO A 214 12.46 0.41 10.57
N LYS A 215 13.67 0.20 10.02
CA LYS A 215 14.98 0.55 10.59
C LYS A 215 15.22 -0.03 12.00
N GLY A 216 16.42 0.22 12.50
CA GLY A 216 16.86 -0.23 13.82
C GLY A 216 17.06 -1.75 13.93
N SER A 217 17.24 -2.22 15.16
CA SER A 217 17.59 -3.62 15.45
C SER A 217 16.34 -4.50 15.57
N ILE A 218 15.66 -4.75 14.45
CA ILE A 218 14.53 -5.70 14.40
C ILE A 218 15.00 -7.04 13.83
N PRO A 219 14.75 -8.17 14.52
CA PRO A 219 14.97 -9.51 13.99
C PRO A 219 14.33 -9.72 12.61
N GLN A 220 15.03 -10.44 11.73
CA GLN A 220 14.59 -10.64 10.34
C GLN A 220 13.21 -11.29 10.21
N ILE A 221 12.90 -12.24 11.09
CA ILE A 221 11.58 -12.91 11.14
C ILE A 221 10.47 -11.89 11.37
N LEU A 222 10.65 -10.98 12.33
CA LEU A 222 9.69 -9.92 12.63
C LEU A 222 9.59 -8.91 11.48
N LYS A 223 10.70 -8.55 10.83
CA LYS A 223 10.66 -7.70 9.62
C LYS A 223 9.82 -8.34 8.51
N ASN A 224 10.01 -9.65 8.27
CA ASN A 224 9.26 -10.37 7.25
C ASN A 224 7.76 -10.43 7.58
N GLN A 225 7.41 -10.72 8.84
CA GLN A 225 6.03 -10.74 9.29
C GLN A 225 5.36 -9.37 9.17
N LEU A 226 6.07 -8.28 9.51
CA LEU A 226 5.58 -6.92 9.29
C LEU A 226 5.28 -6.68 7.81
N SER A 227 6.20 -7.01 6.89
CA SER A 227 5.94 -6.89 5.45
C SER A 227 4.72 -7.71 4.99
N GLN A 228 4.58 -8.96 5.46
CA GLN A 228 3.42 -9.80 5.12
C GLN A 228 2.10 -9.17 5.58
N ASN A 229 2.07 -8.62 6.79
CA ASN A 229 0.90 -7.95 7.35
C ASN A 229 0.51 -6.69 6.57
N GLN A 230 1.49 -5.94 6.07
CA GLN A 230 1.23 -4.71 5.28
C GLN A 230 0.42 -5.00 4.01
N GLY A 231 0.55 -6.19 3.41
CA GLY A 231 -0.29 -6.61 2.28
C GLY A 231 -1.78 -6.71 2.61
N TYR A 232 -2.15 -6.83 3.90
CA TYR A 232 -3.54 -6.85 4.33
C TYR A 232 -4.08 -5.46 4.72
N ASN A 233 -3.31 -4.37 4.60
CA ASN A 233 -3.75 -3.03 5.03
C ASN A 233 -4.99 -2.50 4.27
N ILE A 234 -5.38 -3.10 3.15
CA ILE A 234 -6.67 -2.85 2.48
C ILE A 234 -7.85 -3.12 3.45
N GLU A 235 -7.68 -4.03 4.41
CA GLU A 235 -8.70 -4.44 5.38
C GLU A 235 -9.19 -3.24 6.20
N TYR A 236 -8.32 -2.30 6.54
CA TYR A 236 -8.72 -1.14 7.32
C TYR A 236 -9.74 -0.25 6.58
N LEU A 237 -9.64 -0.16 5.25
CA LEU A 237 -10.63 0.55 4.42
C LEU A 237 -11.96 -0.20 4.43
N GLN A 238 -11.92 -1.53 4.29
CA GLN A 238 -13.11 -2.37 4.34
C GLN A 238 -13.84 -2.26 5.69
N GLN A 239 -13.08 -2.30 6.79
CA GLN A 239 -13.62 -2.14 8.14
C GLN A 239 -14.30 -0.77 8.30
N TYR A 240 -13.67 0.30 7.82
CA TYR A 240 -14.24 1.63 7.85
C TYR A 240 -15.57 1.73 7.09
N LEU A 241 -15.60 1.24 5.85
CA LEU A 241 -16.82 1.22 5.03
C LEU A 241 -17.96 0.46 5.73
N ASN A 242 -17.63 -0.68 6.33
CA ASN A 242 -18.62 -1.48 7.08
C ASN A 242 -19.14 -0.76 8.34
N MET A 243 -18.36 0.14 8.95
CA MET A 243 -18.77 0.94 10.10
C MET A 243 -19.65 2.13 9.71
N THR A 244 -19.39 2.76 8.56
CA THR A 244 -20.12 3.95 8.10
C THR A 244 -21.43 3.60 7.40
N GLN A 245 -21.51 2.49 6.67
CA GLN A 245 -22.74 2.03 5.99
C GLN A 245 -23.81 1.46 6.94
N LYS A 246 -23.47 1.19 8.21
CA LYS A 246 -24.40 0.68 9.24
C LYS A 246 -25.10 1.79 10.04
N LYS A 247 -24.84 3.05 9.73
CA LYS A 247 -25.49 4.22 10.34
C LYS A 247 -26.52 4.79 9.38
#